data_AF-A0A1M7YLC5-F1
#
_entry.id   AF-A0A1M7YLC5-F1
#
_cell.length_a   1.000
_cell.length_b   1.000
_cell.length_c   1.000
_cell.angle_alpha   90.00
_cell.angle_beta   90.00
_cell.angle_gamma   90.00
#
_symmetry.space_group_name_H-M   'P 1'
#
loop_
_entity.id
_entity.type
_entity.pdbx_description
1 polymer ?
#
loop_
_entity_poly.entity_id
_entity_poly.type
_entity_poly.pdbx_seq_one_letter_code
_entity_poly.pdbx_strand_id
1 'polypeptide(L)'
;MDNQKNIKRFESLLEKVNRNGVNELINYIRTDTDFYSAPASTQFHLACEGGLLLHSLNIYDFLAIKKLCLVWNKVLKDISDESLILVALLHDLCKANFYTKGTRNQKTYDADKVAAAPKGEVKHDGMGDFIWESVERYVIDDKMPLGHGEKSVILINRFINLTTDEIMAIRWHMGFSEEKSLYPSLGKAMEEYPLVLALHEADLEGSKIIEGPFGNKAEANDILLEIVERPAQNNDNDEPNPFD
;
A
#
# COMPACT_ATOMS: atom_id res chain seq x y z
N MET A 1 6.35 8.45 12.37
CA MET A 1 5.82 8.73 11.03
C MET A 1 5.42 10.21 10.99
N ASP A 2 5.87 10.97 9.98
CA ASP A 2 5.49 12.38 9.83
C ASP A 2 4.36 12.49 8.81
N ASN A 3 3.12 12.48 9.31
CA ASN A 3 1.94 12.42 8.45
C ASN A 3 1.80 13.69 7.59
N GLN A 4 2.14 14.86 8.13
CA GLN A 4 2.04 16.12 7.39
C GLN A 4 3.04 16.18 6.23
N LYS A 5 4.25 15.66 6.44
CA LYS A 5 5.25 15.50 5.36
C LYS A 5 4.76 14.53 4.29
N ASN A 6 4.15 13.41 4.69
CA ASN A 6 3.61 12.43 3.74
C ASN A 6 2.45 13.00 2.91
N ILE A 7 1.53 13.76 3.53
CA ILE A 7 0.42 14.40 2.81
C ILE A 7 0.97 15.35 1.74
N LYS A 8 1.90 16.23 2.11
CA LYS A 8 2.54 17.16 1.16
C LYS A 8 3.23 16.42 0.00
N ARG A 9 3.89 15.30 0.30
CA ARG A 9 4.55 14.48 -0.72
C ARG A 9 3.53 13.84 -1.66
N PHE A 10 2.48 13.26 -1.12
CA PHE A 10 1.40 12.62 -1.88
C PHE A 10 0.69 13.61 -2.81
N GLU A 11 0.29 14.76 -2.27
CA GLU A 11 -0.37 15.82 -3.06
C GLU A 11 0.58 16.37 -4.14
N SER A 12 1.85 16.64 -3.81
CA SER A 12 2.80 17.16 -4.81
C SER A 12 3.17 16.15 -5.90
N LEU A 13 3.00 14.84 -5.65
CA LEU A 13 3.08 13.82 -6.70
C LEU A 13 1.83 13.84 -7.59
N LEU A 14 0.63 13.87 -7.00
CA LEU A 14 -0.61 13.95 -7.78
C LEU A 14 -0.72 15.24 -8.61
N GLU A 15 -0.22 16.36 -8.10
CA GLU A 15 -0.16 17.64 -8.83
C GLU A 15 0.70 17.59 -10.11
N LYS A 16 1.56 16.57 -10.27
CA LYS A 16 2.31 16.36 -11.52
C LYS A 16 1.47 15.71 -12.62
N VAL A 17 0.29 15.17 -12.30
CA VAL A 17 -0.62 14.56 -13.27
C VAL A 17 -1.38 15.66 -14.00
N ASN A 18 -1.11 15.86 -15.30
CA ASN A 18 -1.74 16.92 -16.08
C ASN A 18 -3.03 16.43 -16.77
N ARG A 19 -4.00 16.00 -15.96
CA ARG A 19 -5.32 15.53 -16.44
C ARG A 19 -6.44 16.34 -15.82
N ASN A 20 -7.46 16.62 -16.62
CA ASN A 20 -8.68 17.27 -16.13
C ASN A 20 -9.29 16.45 -14.98
N GLY A 21 -9.68 17.12 -13.90
CA GLY A 21 -10.27 16.49 -12.72
C GLY A 21 -9.29 16.10 -11.60
N VAL A 22 -7.97 16.25 -11.78
CA VAL A 22 -7.00 15.85 -10.74
C VAL A 22 -7.12 16.68 -9.46
N ASN A 23 -7.37 17.98 -9.58
CA ASN A 23 -7.50 18.86 -8.43
C ASN A 23 -8.77 18.55 -7.64
N GLU A 24 -9.85 18.21 -8.34
CA GLU A 24 -11.11 17.75 -7.77
C GLU A 24 -10.94 16.41 -7.07
N LEU A 25 -10.15 15.48 -7.64
CA LEU A 25 -9.80 14.21 -7.00
C LEU A 25 -8.98 14.41 -5.72
N ILE A 26 -7.94 15.26 -5.77
CA ILE A 26 -7.14 15.60 -4.57
C ILE A 26 -8.04 16.21 -3.51
N ASN A 27 -8.94 17.13 -3.88
CA ASN A 27 -9.87 17.73 -2.95
C ASN A 27 -10.81 16.68 -2.34
N TYR A 28 -11.39 15.79 -3.15
CA TYR A 28 -12.23 14.68 -2.67
C TYR A 28 -11.50 13.81 -1.64
N ILE A 29 -10.27 13.40 -1.91
CA ILE A 29 -9.45 12.63 -0.96
C ILE A 29 -9.29 13.40 0.35
N ARG A 30 -9.02 14.71 0.26
CA ARG A 30 -8.79 15.57 1.44
C ARG A 30 -10.05 15.83 2.27
N THR A 31 -11.20 16.04 1.63
CA THR A 31 -12.40 16.59 2.29
C THR A 31 -13.48 15.56 2.56
N ASP A 32 -13.60 14.55 1.71
CA ASP A 32 -14.72 13.61 1.72
C ASP A 32 -14.29 12.20 2.18
N THR A 33 -13.00 12.02 2.50
CA THR A 33 -12.46 10.75 2.96
C THR A 33 -11.55 10.86 4.18
N ASP A 34 -11.34 9.73 4.84
CA ASP A 34 -10.37 9.58 5.92
C ASP A 34 -8.97 9.12 5.43
N PHE A 35 -8.70 9.08 4.11
CA PHE A 35 -7.54 8.41 3.50
C PHE A 35 -6.19 8.76 4.15
N TYR A 36 -5.98 10.02 4.53
CA TYR A 36 -4.75 10.50 5.17
C TYR A 36 -4.58 10.07 6.64
N SER A 37 -5.64 9.56 7.26
CA SER A 37 -5.65 9.05 8.63
C SER A 37 -5.97 7.56 8.72
N ALA A 38 -6.52 6.98 7.65
CA ALA A 38 -6.90 5.57 7.59
C ALA A 38 -5.68 4.64 7.77
N PRO A 39 -5.86 3.47 8.39
CA PRO A 39 -4.86 2.42 8.40
C PRO A 39 -4.79 1.72 7.04
N ALA A 40 -3.66 1.07 6.73
CA ALA A 40 -3.57 0.23 5.53
C ALA A 40 -4.26 -1.13 5.72
N SER A 41 -4.30 -1.62 6.97
CA SER A 41 -4.87 -2.92 7.34
C SER A 41 -5.43 -2.93 8.76
N THR A 42 -6.18 -3.98 9.12
CA THR A 42 -6.76 -4.11 10.47
C THR A 42 -5.76 -4.48 11.57
N GLN A 43 -4.68 -5.18 11.21
CA GLN A 43 -3.71 -5.73 12.17
C GLN A 43 -2.36 -6.13 11.57
N PHE A 44 -2.15 -5.93 10.27
CA PHE A 44 -0.95 -6.37 9.56
C PHE A 44 0.00 -5.19 9.36
N HIS A 45 0.47 -4.97 8.12
CA HIS A 45 1.29 -3.82 7.77
C HIS A 45 0.51 -2.52 7.92
N LEU A 46 1.19 -1.51 8.47
CA LEU A 46 0.68 -0.15 8.67
C LEU A 46 -0.75 -0.11 9.24
N ALA A 47 -1.03 -0.96 10.23
CA ALA A 47 -2.27 -0.99 11.01
C ALA A 47 -2.31 0.15 12.05
N CYS A 48 -2.01 1.36 11.60
CA CYS A 48 -1.87 2.57 12.41
C CYS A 48 -2.44 3.79 11.67
N GLU A 49 -2.68 4.87 12.39
CA GLU A 49 -3.18 6.11 11.79
C GLU A 49 -2.20 6.65 10.72
N GLY A 50 -2.73 7.02 9.55
CA GLY A 50 -1.94 7.45 8.39
C GLY A 50 -1.23 6.32 7.64
N GLY A 51 -1.50 5.07 8.02
CA GLY A 51 -0.89 3.89 7.42
C GLY A 51 -1.21 3.72 5.93
N LEU A 52 -2.45 4.01 5.51
CA LEU A 52 -2.87 3.91 4.11
C LEU A 52 -2.08 4.87 3.21
N LEU A 53 -1.90 6.11 3.67
CA LEU A 53 -1.11 7.12 2.97
C LEU A 53 0.35 6.71 2.83
N LEU A 54 0.98 6.24 3.92
CA LEU A 54 2.37 5.79 3.86
C LEU A 54 2.52 4.58 2.93
N HIS A 55 1.57 3.65 2.97
CA HIS A 55 1.55 2.49 2.08
C HIS A 55 1.58 2.92 0.61
N SER A 56 0.65 3.77 0.17
CA SER A 56 0.60 4.30 -1.18
C SER A 56 1.91 4.98 -1.62
N LEU A 57 2.56 5.72 -0.73
CA LEU A 57 3.85 6.35 -1.00
C LEU A 57 4.99 5.33 -1.16
N ASN A 58 5.04 4.30 -0.31
CA ASN A 58 6.02 3.22 -0.44
C ASN A 58 5.85 2.48 -1.78
N ILE A 59 4.60 2.21 -2.20
CA ILE A 59 4.32 1.52 -3.47
C ILE A 59 4.77 2.38 -4.65
N TYR A 60 4.58 3.70 -4.58
CA TYR A 60 5.08 4.60 -5.60
C TYR A 60 6.61 4.54 -5.71
N ASP A 61 7.33 4.51 -4.59
CA ASP A 61 8.78 4.40 -4.59
C ASP A 61 9.24 3.11 -5.28
N PHE A 62 8.69 1.96 -4.88
CA PHE A 62 8.98 0.67 -5.52
C PHE A 62 8.70 0.66 -7.02
N LEU A 63 7.54 1.18 -7.42
CA LEU A 63 7.15 1.19 -8.82
C LEU A 63 8.04 2.13 -9.66
N ALA A 64 8.44 3.28 -9.11
CA ALA A 64 9.37 4.19 -9.76
C ALA A 64 10.76 3.55 -9.98
N ILE A 65 11.28 2.82 -9.00
CA ILE A 65 12.56 2.10 -9.15
C ILE A 65 12.44 0.96 -10.14
N LYS A 66 11.34 0.19 -10.08
CA LYS A 66 11.09 -0.87 -11.05
C LYS A 66 11.22 -0.31 -12.46
N LYS A 67 10.63 0.85 -12.77
CA LYS A 67 10.80 1.50 -14.09
C LYS A 67 12.26 1.75 -14.50
N LEU A 68 13.20 1.82 -13.56
CA LEU A 68 14.63 2.00 -13.80
C LEU A 68 15.41 0.67 -13.87
N CYS A 69 14.87 -0.43 -13.37
CA CYS A 69 15.52 -1.74 -13.37
C CYS A 69 15.63 -2.36 -14.78
N LEU A 70 16.66 -3.20 -14.99
CA LEU A 70 17.00 -3.79 -16.30
C LEU A 70 15.85 -4.51 -17.00
N VAL A 71 15.02 -5.24 -16.25
CA VAL A 71 13.87 -5.99 -16.81
C VAL A 71 12.73 -5.02 -17.12
N TRP A 72 12.39 -4.21 -16.13
CA TRP A 72 11.17 -3.40 -16.11
C TRP A 72 11.29 -2.11 -16.94
N ASN A 73 12.50 -1.58 -17.16
CA ASN A 73 12.69 -0.36 -17.95
C ASN A 73 12.22 -0.50 -19.40
N LYS A 74 12.41 -1.68 -20.02
CA LYS A 74 11.94 -2.00 -21.37
C LYS A 74 10.47 -2.36 -21.39
N VAL A 75 10.00 -3.05 -20.34
CA VAL A 75 8.60 -3.50 -20.20
C VAL A 75 7.66 -2.33 -19.95
N LEU A 76 8.07 -1.35 -19.14
CA LEU A 76 7.28 -0.18 -18.76
C LEU A 76 7.66 1.09 -19.54
N LYS A 77 8.40 0.96 -20.64
CA LYS A 77 8.93 2.11 -21.41
C LYS A 77 7.83 3.08 -21.90
N ASP A 78 6.66 2.53 -22.24
CA ASP A 78 5.52 3.28 -22.80
C ASP A 78 4.53 3.70 -21.70
N ILE A 79 4.75 3.27 -20.45
CA ILE A 79 3.94 3.70 -19.30
C ILE A 79 4.43 5.07 -18.85
N SER A 80 3.55 6.05 -18.81
CA SER A 80 3.88 7.42 -18.39
C SER A 80 4.21 7.51 -16.89
N ASP A 81 4.95 8.53 -16.47
CA ASP A 81 5.17 8.80 -15.04
C ASP A 81 3.86 9.14 -14.32
N GLU A 82 2.93 9.83 -15.01
CA GLU A 82 1.58 10.07 -14.49
C GLU A 82 0.85 8.76 -14.18
N SER A 83 0.95 7.77 -15.05
CA SER A 83 0.33 6.46 -14.85
C SER A 83 0.90 5.77 -13.61
N LEU A 84 2.23 5.83 -13.40
CA LEU A 84 2.85 5.28 -12.20
C LEU A 84 2.37 5.98 -10.93
N ILE A 85 2.27 7.32 -10.96
CA ILE A 85 1.73 8.12 -9.86
C ILE A 85 0.29 7.68 -9.56
N LEU A 86 -0.58 7.64 -10.57
CA LEU A 86 -2.00 7.32 -10.40
C LEU A 86 -2.20 5.91 -9.86
N VAL A 87 -1.59 4.89 -10.48
CA VAL A 87 -1.82 3.51 -10.05
C VAL A 87 -1.22 3.25 -8.67
N ALA A 88 -0.02 3.73 -8.38
CA ALA A 88 0.60 3.47 -7.09
C ALA A 88 -0.10 4.22 -5.95
N LEU A 89 -0.40 5.51 -6.14
CA LEU A 89 -0.98 6.32 -5.08
C LEU A 89 -2.46 6.01 -4.82
N LEU A 90 -3.19 5.51 -5.82
CA LEU A 90 -4.64 5.39 -5.76
C LEU A 90 -5.16 3.95 -5.89
N HIS A 91 -4.30 2.92 -6.04
CA HIS A 91 -4.76 1.52 -6.15
C HIS A 91 -5.70 1.12 -5.00
N ASP A 92 -5.43 1.66 -3.82
CA ASP A 92 -6.07 1.34 -2.55
C ASP A 92 -7.08 2.40 -2.09
N LEU A 93 -7.51 3.31 -2.98
CA LEU A 93 -8.52 4.32 -2.66
C LEU A 93 -9.84 3.71 -2.16
N CYS A 94 -10.12 2.44 -2.50
CA CYS A 94 -11.24 1.67 -1.97
C CYS A 94 -11.28 1.53 -0.44
N LYS A 95 -10.12 1.69 0.23
CA LYS A 95 -9.96 1.63 1.69
C LYS A 95 -10.26 2.97 2.39
N ALA A 96 -10.50 4.04 1.64
CA ALA A 96 -11.06 5.26 2.19
C ALA A 96 -12.44 4.99 2.82
N ASN A 97 -12.65 5.47 4.04
CA ASN A 97 -13.83 5.30 4.88
C ASN A 97 -14.23 3.83 5.08
N PHE A 98 -13.26 2.91 5.03
CA PHE A 98 -13.49 1.47 5.08
C PHE A 98 -13.30 0.88 6.48
N TYR A 99 -12.56 1.58 7.34
CA TYR A 99 -12.21 1.11 8.67
C TYR A 99 -12.88 1.94 9.75
N THR A 100 -13.26 1.30 10.85
CA THR A 100 -13.70 1.95 12.08
C THR A 100 -12.85 1.49 13.25
N LYS A 101 -12.74 2.34 14.29
CA LYS A 101 -12.11 1.93 15.55
C LYS A 101 -13.11 1.06 16.33
N GLY A 102 -12.65 -0.13 16.73
CA GLY A 102 -13.37 -1.05 17.59
C GLY A 102 -12.46 -1.60 18.68
N THR A 103 -12.97 -2.57 19.44
CA THR A 103 -12.20 -3.24 20.50
C THR A 103 -12.20 -4.75 20.29
N ARG A 104 -11.08 -5.40 20.59
CA ARG A 104 -10.97 -6.86 20.59
C ARG A 104 -10.27 -7.35 21.84
N ASN A 105 -10.79 -8.40 22.45
CA ASN A 105 -10.09 -9.10 23.52
C ASN A 105 -8.93 -9.91 22.94
N GLN A 106 -7.73 -9.70 23.48
CA GLN A 106 -6.56 -10.51 23.18
C GLN A 106 -5.92 -11.02 24.48
N LYS A 107 -5.17 -12.10 24.37
CA LYS A 107 -4.33 -12.57 25.48
C LYS A 107 -3.09 -11.71 25.55
N THR A 108 -2.71 -11.29 26.75
CA THR A 108 -1.39 -10.70 27.01
C THR A 108 -0.64 -11.57 28.02
N TYR A 109 0.61 -11.86 27.69
CA TYR A 109 1.57 -12.60 28.53
C TYR A 109 2.61 -11.66 29.15
N ASP A 110 2.38 -10.35 29.06
CA ASP A 110 3.25 -9.33 29.65
C ASP A 110 3.33 -9.55 31.18
N ALA A 111 4.54 -9.81 31.68
CA ALA A 111 4.75 -10.21 33.05
C ALA A 111 4.27 -9.15 34.06
N ASP A 112 4.43 -7.87 33.73
CA ASP A 112 4.03 -6.76 34.60
C ASP A 112 2.50 -6.65 34.64
N LYS A 113 1.84 -6.76 33.49
CA LYS A 113 0.37 -6.75 33.41
C LYS A 113 -0.25 -7.97 34.10
N VAL A 114 0.33 -9.15 33.92
CA VAL A 114 -0.15 -10.39 34.56
C VAL A 114 0.04 -10.33 36.08
N ALA A 115 1.18 -9.82 36.57
CA ALA A 115 1.44 -9.68 38.00
C ALA A 115 0.53 -8.64 38.68
N ALA A 116 0.14 -7.59 37.95
CA ALA A 116 -0.76 -6.55 38.46
C ALA A 116 -2.25 -6.96 38.49
N ALA A 117 -2.63 -8.02 37.78
CA ALA A 117 -4.02 -8.43 37.66
C ALA A 117 -4.54 -9.15 38.91
N PRO A 118 -5.85 -9.05 39.21
CA PRO A 118 -6.48 -9.85 40.26
C PRO A 118 -6.25 -11.35 40.02
N LYS A 119 -5.92 -12.12 41.06
CA LYS A 119 -5.61 -13.58 40.94
C LYS A 119 -6.70 -14.40 40.24
N GLY A 120 -7.96 -13.98 40.27
CA GLY A 120 -9.07 -14.66 39.59
C GLY A 120 -9.14 -14.41 38.08
N GLU A 121 -8.41 -13.42 37.57
CA GLU A 121 -8.38 -13.05 36.15
C GLU A 121 -7.17 -13.62 35.41
N VAL A 122 -6.13 -14.03 36.15
CA VAL A 122 -4.96 -14.74 35.62
C VAL A 122 -5.37 -16.14 35.20
N LYS A 123 -5.10 -16.46 33.93
CA LYS A 123 -5.34 -17.76 33.31
C LYS A 123 -4.00 -18.36 32.89
N HIS A 124 -4.00 -19.66 32.64
CA HIS A 124 -2.79 -20.39 32.26
C HIS A 124 -3.06 -21.22 31.01
N ASP A 125 -2.10 -21.25 30.09
CA ASP A 125 -2.07 -22.20 28.98
C ASP A 125 -0.63 -22.66 28.67
N GLY A 126 -0.42 -23.38 27.57
CA GLY A 126 0.89 -23.91 27.20
C GLY A 126 1.99 -22.88 26.95
N MET A 127 1.66 -21.58 26.85
CA MET A 127 2.64 -20.49 26.73
C MET A 127 2.91 -19.78 28.06
N GLY A 128 2.17 -20.09 29.12
CA GLY A 128 2.34 -19.54 30.46
C GLY A 128 1.10 -18.83 30.99
N ASP A 129 1.32 -17.98 32.00
CA ASP A 129 0.27 -17.16 32.62
C ASP A 129 -0.08 -15.96 31.73
N PHE A 130 -1.38 -15.69 31.60
CA PHE A 130 -1.89 -14.60 30.79
C PHE A 130 -3.17 -14.01 31.38
N ILE A 131 -3.50 -12.80 30.94
CA ILE A 131 -4.80 -12.17 31.17
C ILE A 131 -5.45 -11.79 29.84
N TRP A 132 -6.77 -11.63 29.86
CA TRP A 132 -7.49 -11.04 28.74
C TRP A 132 -7.47 -9.53 28.86
N GLU A 133 -6.97 -8.84 27.84
CA GLU A 133 -7.05 -7.39 27.72
C GLU A 133 -7.93 -7.01 26.52
N SER A 134 -8.76 -5.99 26.69
CA SER A 134 -9.49 -5.37 25.59
C SER A 134 -8.61 -4.30 24.97
N VAL A 135 -8.19 -4.48 23.72
CA VAL A 135 -7.37 -3.51 22.98
C VAL A 135 -8.15 -2.86 21.86
N GLU A 136 -7.85 -1.60 21.58
CA GLU A 136 -8.34 -0.92 20.38
C GLU A 136 -7.78 -1.57 19.12
N ARG A 137 -8.62 -1.70 18.09
CA ARG A 137 -8.24 -2.27 16.81
C ARG A 137 -9.11 -1.71 15.70
N TYR A 138 -8.56 -1.64 14.50
CA TYR A 138 -9.34 -1.32 13.31
C TYR A 138 -10.19 -2.51 12.88
N VAL A 139 -11.45 -2.24 12.56
CA VAL A 139 -12.42 -3.23 12.07
C VAL A 139 -12.95 -2.76 10.72
N ILE A 140 -13.22 -3.70 9.83
CA ILE A 140 -13.78 -3.41 8.51
C ILE A 140 -15.26 -3.07 8.65
N ASP A 141 -15.67 -1.94 8.08
CA ASP A 141 -17.06 -1.50 7.97
C ASP A 141 -17.30 -0.90 6.58
N ASP A 142 -17.30 -1.77 5.56
CA ASP A 142 -17.44 -1.35 4.17
C ASP A 142 -18.87 -0.90 3.85
N LYS A 143 -19.06 0.42 3.72
CA LYS A 143 -20.35 1.01 3.34
C LYS A 143 -20.65 0.92 1.83
N MET A 144 -19.69 0.51 1.02
CA MET A 144 -19.82 0.45 -0.44
C MET A 144 -19.12 -0.80 -0.99
N PRO A 145 -19.73 -2.00 -0.82
CA PRO A 145 -19.12 -3.28 -1.16
C PRO A 145 -19.14 -3.55 -2.67
N LEU A 146 -18.29 -2.85 -3.41
CA LEU A 146 -18.15 -2.98 -4.88
C LEU A 146 -16.97 -3.87 -5.32
N GLY A 147 -16.24 -4.46 -4.38
CA GLY A 147 -14.94 -5.09 -4.63
C GLY A 147 -13.80 -4.12 -4.35
N HIS A 148 -12.59 -4.64 -4.09
CA HIS A 148 -11.45 -3.81 -3.69
C HIS A 148 -10.88 -3.01 -4.86
N GLY A 149 -10.43 -3.69 -5.92
CA GLY A 149 -9.84 -3.01 -7.07
C GLY A 149 -10.87 -2.22 -7.90
N GLU A 150 -12.05 -2.80 -8.11
CA GLU A 150 -13.14 -2.20 -8.88
C GLU A 150 -13.64 -0.89 -8.23
N LYS A 151 -13.75 -0.85 -6.90
CA LYS A 151 -14.15 0.36 -6.17
C LYS A 151 -13.15 1.49 -6.36
N SER A 152 -11.84 1.21 -6.30
CA SER A 152 -10.81 2.23 -6.57
C SER A 152 -10.96 2.79 -7.99
N VAL A 153 -11.06 1.94 -9.00
CA VAL A 153 -11.27 2.35 -10.41
C VAL A 153 -12.51 3.24 -10.54
N ILE A 154 -13.64 2.82 -9.97
CA ILE A 154 -14.90 3.57 -10.05
C ILE A 154 -14.78 4.93 -9.37
N LEU A 155 -14.17 5.01 -8.19
CA LEU A 155 -14.01 6.26 -7.44
C LEU A 155 -13.12 7.25 -8.20
N ILE A 156 -12.00 6.79 -8.77
CA ILE A 156 -11.07 7.64 -9.52
C ILE A 156 -11.73 8.14 -10.82
N ASN A 157 -12.43 7.26 -11.55
CA ASN A 157 -13.10 7.59 -12.82
C ASN A 157 -14.22 8.63 -12.70
N ARG A 158 -14.67 8.97 -11.49
CA ARG A 158 -15.58 10.12 -11.28
C ARG A 158 -14.93 11.47 -11.54
N PHE A 159 -13.59 11.51 -11.55
CA PHE A 159 -12.80 12.72 -11.66
C PHE A 159 -11.84 12.67 -12.85
N ILE A 160 -11.08 11.58 -12.99
CA ILE A 160 -10.06 11.41 -14.03
C ILE A 160 -10.41 10.19 -14.88
N ASN A 161 -10.37 10.31 -16.20
CA ASN A 161 -10.50 9.14 -17.08
C ASN A 161 -9.21 8.33 -17.08
N LEU A 162 -9.22 7.16 -16.44
CA LEU A 162 -8.11 6.22 -16.41
C LEU A 162 -7.90 5.55 -17.78
N THR A 163 -6.64 5.27 -18.12
CA THR A 163 -6.31 4.43 -19.29
C THR A 163 -6.63 2.96 -18.99
N THR A 164 -6.67 2.13 -20.03
CA THR A 164 -6.89 0.68 -19.85
C THR A 164 -5.79 0.05 -18.99
N ASP A 165 -4.52 0.39 -19.20
CA ASP A 165 -3.41 -0.10 -18.38
C ASP A 165 -3.59 0.27 -16.89
N GLU A 166 -4.03 1.50 -16.61
CA GLU A 166 -4.26 1.98 -15.25
C GLU A 166 -5.45 1.26 -14.59
N ILE A 167 -6.55 1.08 -15.33
CA ILE A 167 -7.73 0.32 -14.88
C ILE A 167 -7.33 -1.12 -14.56
N MET A 168 -6.59 -1.77 -15.46
CA MET A 168 -6.18 -3.16 -15.29
C MET A 168 -5.25 -3.30 -14.10
N ALA A 169 -4.26 -2.42 -13.96
CA ALA A 169 -3.33 -2.44 -12.83
C ALA A 169 -4.05 -2.26 -11.50
N ILE A 170 -4.89 -1.22 -11.37
CA ILE A 170 -5.62 -0.94 -10.13
C ILE A 170 -6.61 -2.07 -9.81
N ARG A 171 -7.33 -2.61 -10.81
CA ARG A 171 -8.27 -3.70 -10.55
C ARG A 171 -7.55 -4.92 -9.99
N TRP A 172 -6.44 -5.31 -10.61
CA TRP A 172 -5.76 -6.57 -10.33
C TRP A 172 -4.60 -6.46 -9.34
N HIS A 173 -4.42 -5.32 -8.68
CA HIS A 173 -3.27 -5.05 -7.80
C HIS A 173 -3.10 -6.08 -6.66
N MET A 174 -4.20 -6.65 -6.13
CA MET A 174 -4.16 -7.66 -5.07
C MET A 174 -3.60 -9.02 -5.52
N GLY A 175 -3.43 -9.22 -6.84
CA GLY A 175 -2.88 -10.41 -7.45
C GLY A 175 -3.50 -11.71 -6.92
N PHE A 176 -2.68 -12.64 -6.44
CA PHE A 176 -3.17 -13.96 -6.00
C PHE A 176 -3.92 -13.96 -4.66
N SER A 177 -4.16 -12.79 -4.06
CA SER A 177 -5.11 -12.65 -2.94
C SER A 177 -6.57 -12.69 -3.41
N GLU A 178 -6.81 -12.61 -4.72
CA GLU A 178 -8.12 -12.81 -5.35
C GLU A 178 -8.67 -14.23 -5.13
N GLU A 179 -9.95 -14.41 -5.45
CA GLU A 179 -10.55 -15.73 -5.49
C GLU A 179 -9.85 -16.60 -6.54
N LYS A 180 -9.57 -17.87 -6.21
CA LYS A 180 -8.87 -18.82 -7.09
C LYS A 180 -9.53 -18.97 -8.47
N SER A 181 -10.85 -18.80 -8.55
CA SER A 181 -11.60 -18.86 -9.81
C SER A 181 -11.20 -17.77 -10.80
N LEU A 182 -10.65 -16.64 -10.32
CA LEU A 182 -10.21 -15.50 -11.12
C LEU A 182 -8.75 -15.61 -11.57
N TYR A 183 -7.97 -16.59 -11.08
CA TYR A 183 -6.55 -16.71 -11.41
C TYR A 183 -6.25 -16.82 -12.92
N PRO A 184 -7.05 -17.51 -13.75
CA PRO A 184 -6.84 -17.51 -15.19
C PRO A 184 -6.96 -16.11 -15.81
N SER A 185 -7.92 -15.31 -15.35
CA SER A 185 -8.11 -13.93 -15.80
C SER A 185 -7.00 -13.02 -15.30
N LEU A 186 -6.55 -13.19 -14.06
CA LEU A 186 -5.39 -12.48 -13.51
C LEU A 186 -4.12 -12.79 -14.31
N GLY A 187 -3.84 -14.07 -14.59
CA GLY A 187 -2.66 -14.47 -15.37
C GLY A 187 -2.66 -13.82 -16.75
N LYS A 188 -3.81 -13.87 -17.44
CA LYS A 188 -3.99 -13.17 -18.72
C LYS A 188 -3.80 -11.65 -18.60
N ALA A 189 -4.31 -11.03 -17.53
CA ALA A 189 -4.13 -9.61 -17.29
C ALA A 189 -2.65 -9.23 -17.08
N MET A 190 -1.88 -10.06 -16.37
CA MET A 190 -0.44 -9.85 -16.19
C MET A 190 0.35 -9.98 -17.50
N GLU A 191 -0.07 -10.88 -18.38
CA GLU A 191 0.54 -11.07 -19.71
C GLU A 191 0.23 -9.90 -20.67
N GLU A 192 -1.01 -9.45 -20.72
CA GLU A 192 -1.46 -8.39 -21.63
C GLU A 192 -1.13 -6.97 -21.12
N TYR A 193 -1.10 -6.78 -19.80
CA TYR A 193 -0.89 -5.49 -19.13
C TYR A 193 0.21 -5.62 -18.07
N PRO A 194 1.50 -5.55 -18.45
CA PRO A 194 2.61 -5.79 -17.53
C PRO A 194 2.65 -4.87 -16.29
N LEU A 195 2.01 -3.70 -16.36
CA LEU A 195 1.84 -2.80 -15.20
C LEU A 195 1.10 -3.47 -14.04
N VAL A 196 0.22 -4.44 -14.32
CA VAL A 196 -0.46 -5.25 -13.30
C VAL A 196 0.55 -6.00 -12.44
N LEU A 197 1.47 -6.72 -13.07
CA LEU A 197 2.49 -7.48 -12.35
C LEU A 197 3.45 -6.55 -11.61
N ALA A 198 3.89 -5.47 -12.25
CA ALA A 198 4.79 -4.50 -11.63
C ALA A 198 4.20 -3.87 -10.37
N LEU A 199 2.92 -3.46 -10.42
CA LEU A 199 2.21 -2.89 -9.28
C LEU A 199 1.98 -3.95 -8.18
N HIS A 200 1.57 -5.17 -8.55
CA HIS A 200 1.38 -6.26 -7.58
C HIS A 200 2.68 -6.59 -6.84
N GLU A 201 3.80 -6.68 -7.55
CA GLU A 201 5.10 -6.90 -6.91
C GLU A 201 5.49 -5.74 -5.99
N ALA A 202 5.28 -4.48 -6.43
CA ALA A 202 5.56 -3.31 -5.61
C ALA A 202 4.73 -3.31 -4.30
N ASP A 203 3.46 -3.68 -4.38
CA ASP A 203 2.58 -3.85 -3.22
C ASP A 203 3.10 -4.92 -2.24
N LEU A 204 3.56 -6.06 -2.76
CA LEU A 204 4.18 -7.11 -1.94
C LEU A 204 5.51 -6.65 -1.32
N GLU A 205 6.34 -5.93 -2.07
CA GLU A 205 7.60 -5.38 -1.57
C GLU A 205 7.35 -4.40 -0.41
N GLY A 206 6.42 -3.46 -0.59
CA GLY A 206 5.98 -2.54 0.47
C GLY A 206 5.47 -3.30 1.69
N SER A 207 4.40 -4.08 1.52
CA SER A 207 3.67 -4.72 2.62
C SER A 207 4.44 -5.83 3.34
N LYS A 208 5.38 -6.52 2.66
CA LYS A 208 6.12 -7.67 3.25
C LYS A 208 7.53 -7.32 3.66
N ILE A 209 8.24 -6.49 2.89
CA ILE A 209 9.65 -6.20 3.11
C ILE A 209 9.79 -4.96 3.98
N ILE A 210 9.12 -3.86 3.62
CA ILE A 210 9.37 -2.54 4.21
C ILE A 210 8.47 -2.23 5.40
N GLU A 211 7.21 -2.66 5.36
CA GLU A 211 6.22 -2.14 6.29
C GLU A 211 6.10 -2.99 7.56
N GLY A 212 6.13 -2.31 8.70
CA GLY A 212 5.78 -2.86 10.01
C GLY A 212 4.38 -2.43 10.45
N PRO A 213 3.90 -2.87 11.63
CA PRO A 213 2.54 -2.56 12.08
C PRO A 213 2.27 -1.08 12.37
N PHE A 214 3.30 -0.32 12.78
CA PHE A 214 3.18 1.06 13.23
C PHE A 214 4.03 2.06 12.43
N GLY A 215 4.52 1.63 11.26
CA GLY A 215 5.41 2.39 10.39
C GLY A 215 6.37 1.48 9.62
N ASN A 216 7.21 2.07 8.78
CA ASN A 216 8.26 1.32 8.07
C ASN A 216 9.25 0.71 9.08
N LYS A 217 9.76 -0.48 8.77
CA LYS A 217 10.81 -1.17 9.53
C LYS A 217 12.12 -0.36 9.47
N ALA A 218 13.04 -0.62 10.40
CA ALA A 218 14.27 0.17 10.50
C ALA A 218 15.13 0.07 9.22
N GLU A 219 15.20 -1.13 8.64
CA GLU A 219 15.96 -1.46 7.43
C GLU A 219 15.41 -0.76 6.17
N ALA A 220 14.18 -0.24 6.24
CA ALA A 220 13.56 0.46 5.13
C ALA A 220 14.29 1.75 4.77
N ASN A 221 14.89 2.42 5.74
CA ASN A 221 15.61 3.67 5.48
C ASN A 221 16.82 3.41 4.60
N ASP A 222 17.58 2.34 4.84
CA ASP A 222 18.76 2.00 4.04
C ASP A 222 18.35 1.66 2.60
N ILE A 223 17.30 0.86 2.44
CA ILE A 223 16.76 0.48 1.12
C ILE A 223 16.24 1.71 0.38
N LEU A 224 15.37 2.51 1.00
CA LEU A 224 14.73 3.67 0.36
C LEU A 224 15.70 4.85 0.13
N LEU A 225 16.75 5.01 0.95
CA LEU A 225 17.79 6.03 0.72
C LEU A 225 18.68 5.66 -0.47
N GLU A 226 19.15 4.42 -0.54
CA GLU A 226 19.94 3.94 -1.70
C GLU A 226 19.15 4.08 -3.01
N ILE A 227 17.84 3.87 -2.94
CA ILE A 227 16.88 4.05 -4.03
C ILE A 227 16.83 5.50 -4.53
N VAL A 228 16.79 6.48 -3.61
CA VAL A 228 16.67 7.91 -3.96
C VAL A 228 17.98 8.46 -4.51
N GLU A 229 19.13 7.90 -4.10
CA GLU A 229 20.46 8.34 -4.53
C GLU A 229 20.97 7.67 -5.81
N ARG A 230 20.40 6.52 -6.22
CA ARG A 230 20.80 5.80 -7.43
C ARG A 230 20.44 6.40 -8.81
N PRO A 231 19.46 7.30 -9.01
CA PRO A 231 19.02 7.65 -10.38
C PRO A 231 19.95 8.66 -11.09
N ALA A 232 21.20 8.82 -10.67
CA ALA A 232 22.17 9.75 -11.27
C ALA A 232 23.44 9.10 -11.86
N GLN A 233 23.54 7.77 -11.92
CA GLN A 233 24.60 7.13 -12.72
C GLN A 233 24.04 6.70 -14.07
N ASN A 234 24.32 7.55 -15.08
CA ASN A 234 24.19 7.21 -16.48
C ASN A 234 24.87 5.87 -16.76
N ASN A 235 24.14 4.96 -17.42
CA ASN A 235 24.68 3.73 -18.00
C ASN A 235 25.56 4.05 -19.23
N ASP A 236 26.63 4.82 -19.04
CA ASP A 236 27.71 5.00 -20.03
C ASP A 236 28.96 4.18 -19.69
N ASN A 237 28.89 3.34 -18.66
CA ASN A 237 29.96 2.39 -18.38
C ASN A 237 29.56 1.01 -18.90
N ASP A 238 30.24 0.58 -19.96
CA ASP A 238 30.42 -0.81 -20.37
C ASP A 238 31.08 -1.59 -19.20
N GLU A 239 30.38 -1.75 -18.08
CA GLU A 239 30.78 -2.76 -17.12
C GLU A 239 30.39 -4.13 -17.69
N PRO A 240 31.37 -5.04 -17.84
CA PRO A 240 31.09 -6.37 -18.37
C PRO A 240 30.04 -7.04 -17.48
N ASN A 241 29.10 -7.71 -18.14
CA ASN A 241 28.06 -8.51 -17.49
C ASN A 241 28.73 -9.39 -16.42
N PRO A 242 28.31 -9.32 -15.14
CA PRO A 242 28.90 -10.14 -14.07
C PRO A 242 28.64 -11.65 -14.25
N PHE A 243 27.94 -12.04 -15.32
CA PHE A 243 27.67 -13.41 -15.71
C PHE A 243 28.24 -13.80 -17.09
N ASP A 244 29.05 -12.93 -17.72
CA ASP A 244 29.85 -13.29 -18.91
C ASP A 244 31.23 -13.85 -18.53
#